data_AF-A0AAD4QR54-F1
#
_entry.id   AF-A0AAD4QR54-F1
#
_cell.length_a   1.000
_cell.length_b   1.000
_cell.length_c   1.000
_cell.angle_alpha   90.00
_cell.angle_beta   90.00
_cell.angle_gamma   90.00
#
_symmetry.space_group_name_H-M   'P 1'
#
loop_
_entity.id
_entity.type
_entity.pdbx_description
1 polymer ?
#
loop_
_entity_poly.entity_id
_entity_poly.type
_entity_poly.pdbx_seq_one_letter_code
_entity_poly.pdbx_strand_id
1 'polypeptide(L)' 'MQYPASPQRPFACDMCALSFNRQHDLKRHRETHSGEKPFLCNGGCGKTFTRKDALKRHQVRSSLC' A
#
# COMPACT_ATOMS: atom_id res chain seq x y z
N MET A 1 8.57 -0.76 -37.28
CA MET A 1 8.13 0.25 -36.28
C MET A 1 7.87 -0.45 -34.96
N GLN A 2 8.84 -0.54 -34.06
CA GLN A 2 8.59 -1.02 -32.69
C GLN A 2 8.31 0.23 -31.85
N TYR A 3 7.04 0.46 -31.53
CA TYR A 3 6.67 1.45 -30.53
C TYR A 3 7.32 1.05 -29.20
N PRO A 4 7.93 1.99 -28.43
CA PRO A 4 8.43 1.65 -27.12
C PRO A 4 7.27 1.10 -26.31
N ALA A 5 7.44 -0.12 -25.79
CA ALA A 5 6.45 -0.76 -24.96
C ALA A 5 6.09 0.21 -23.82
N SER A 6 4.89 0.78 -23.90
CA SER A 6 4.28 1.53 -22.80
C SER A 6 4.48 0.73 -21.52
N PRO A 7 4.79 1.37 -20.37
CA PRO A 7 4.98 0.65 -19.11
C PRO A 7 3.81 -0.31 -18.93
N GLN A 8 4.07 -1.60 -19.11
CA GLN A 8 2.99 -2.58 -19.07
C GLN A 8 2.54 -2.64 -17.63
N ARG A 9 1.40 -2.00 -17.39
CA ARG A 9 0.70 -2.01 -16.12
C ARG A 9 -0.59 -2.82 -16.31
N PRO A 10 -0.46 -4.15 -16.54
CA PRO A 10 -1.62 -4.98 -16.85
C PRO A 10 -2.59 -5.09 -15.66
N PHE A 11 -2.14 -4.71 -14.45
CA PHE A 11 -2.95 -4.79 -13.24
C PHE A 11 -3.61 -3.44 -12.96
N ALA A 12 -4.79 -3.22 -13.54
CA ALA A 12 -5.60 -2.03 -13.27
C ALA A 12 -6.46 -2.21 -12.01
N CYS A 13 -6.65 -1.11 -11.28
CA CYS A 13 -7.64 -1.05 -10.22
C CYS A 13 -9.04 -0.86 -10.81
N ASP A 14 -10.00 -1.55 -10.21
CA ASP A 14 -11.43 -1.54 -10.52
C ASP A 14 -12.17 -0.40 -9.82
N MET A 15 -11.61 0.13 -8.73
CA MET A 15 -12.19 1.25 -7.97
C MET A 15 -11.62 2.61 -8.40
N CYS A 16 -10.53 2.66 -9.16
CA CYS A 16 -9.92 3.90 -9.64
C CYS A 16 -9.07 3.68 -10.89
N ALA A 17 -8.67 4.74 -11.59
CA ALA A 17 -7.89 4.67 -12.83
C ALA A 17 -6.39 4.32 -12.65
N LEU A 18 -5.97 3.89 -11.45
CA LEU A 18 -4.57 3.52 -11.20
C LEU A 18 -4.27 2.11 -11.73
N SER A 19 -3.13 1.99 -12.39
CA SER A 19 -2.62 0.72 -12.91
C SER A 19 -1.21 0.45 -12.41
N PHE A 20 -0.91 -0.84 -12.19
CA PHE A 20 0.32 -1.33 -11.60
C PHE A 20 0.97 -2.36 -12.51
N ASN A 21 2.30 -2.43 -12.46
CA ASN A 21 3.09 -3.42 -13.22
C ASN A 21 3.18 -4.78 -12.51
N ARG A 22 2.75 -4.87 -11.26
CA ARG A 22 2.79 -6.09 -10.44
C ARG A 22 1.46 -6.29 -9.73
N GLN A 23 1.01 -7.54 -9.69
CA GLN A 23 -0.25 -7.92 -9.04
C GLN A 23 -0.25 -7.62 -7.53
N HIS A 24 0.88 -7.82 -6.84
CA HIS A 24 0.96 -7.52 -5.40
C HIS A 24 0.85 -6.03 -5.09
N ASP A 25 1.29 -5.16 -6.01
CA ASP A 25 1.14 -3.71 -5.86
C ASP A 25 -0.34 -3.30 -6.04
N LEU A 26 -1.05 -3.90 -6.99
CA LEU A 26 -2.50 -3.72 -7.14
C LEU A 26 -3.26 -4.22 -5.91
N LYS A 27 -2.95 -5.43 -5.42
CA LYS A 27 -3.60 -6.00 -4.22
C LYS A 27 -3.46 -5.07 -3.02
N ARG A 28 -2.24 -4.59 -2.80
CA ARG A 28 -1.90 -3.64 -1.73
C ARG A 28 -2.55 -2.28 -1.90
N HIS A 29 -2.73 -1.84 -3.14
CA HIS A 29 -3.49 -0.64 -3.43
C HIS A 29 -4.98 -0.84 -3.12
N ARG A 30 -5.56 -2.00 -3.40
CA ARG A 30 -6.97 -2.28 -3.04
C ARG A 30 -7.23 -2.17 -1.53
N GLU A 31 -6.25 -2.53 -0.70
CA GLU A 31 -6.34 -2.35 0.76
C GLU A 31 -6.55 -0.88 1.17
N THR A 32 -6.11 0.09 0.33
CA THR A 32 -6.33 1.52 0.64
C THR A 32 -7.77 1.96 0.43
N HIS A 33 -8.52 1.27 -0.43
CA HIS A 33 -9.95 1.55 -0.65
C HIS A 33 -10.83 0.93 0.44
N SER A 34 -10.44 -0.25 0.96
CA SER A 34 -11.16 -0.89 2.09
C SER A 34 -11.13 -0.02 3.35
N GLY A 35 -10.12 0.83 3.51
CA GLY A 35 -9.94 1.66 4.71
C GLY A 35 -9.61 0.87 5.97
N GLU A 36 -9.56 -0.46 5.90
CA GLU A 36 -9.21 -1.34 6.98
C GLU A 36 -7.76 -1.09 7.42
N LYS A 37 -7.60 -0.68 8.67
CA LYS A 37 -6.31 -0.46 9.31
C LYS A 37 -6.13 -1.41 10.48
N PRO A 38 -5.94 -2.72 10.22
CA PRO A 38 -5.86 -3.72 11.27
C PRO A 38 -4.58 -3.61 12.11
N PHE A 39 -3.59 -2.80 11.69
CA PHE A 39 -2.31 -2.71 12.37
C PHE A 39 -2.26 -1.46 13.27
N LEU A 40 -2.61 -1.64 14.54
CA LEU A 40 -2.46 -0.62 15.58
C LEU A 40 -1.00 -0.56 16.07
N CYS A 41 -0.51 0.65 16.32
CA CYS A 41 0.71 0.87 17.09
C CYS A 41 0.44 0.70 18.58
N ASN A 42 1.13 -0.26 19.20
CA ASN A 42 1.02 -0.54 20.65
C ASN A 42 1.79 0.46 21.53
N GLY A 43 2.46 1.45 20.93
CA GLY A 43 3.22 2.49 21.61
C GLY A 43 2.41 3.59 22.29
N GLY A 44 1.14 3.35 22.62
CA GLY A 44 0.26 4.33 23.26
C GLY A 44 -0.23 5.49 22.38
N CYS A 45 0.29 5.66 21.16
CA CYS A 45 -0.09 6.78 20.29
C CYS A 45 -1.35 6.55 19.44
N GLY A 46 -1.99 5.38 19.54
CA GLY A 46 -3.28 5.09 18.90
C GLY A 46 -3.26 5.08 17.37
N LYS A 47 -2.09 5.15 16.74
CA LYS A 47 -1.94 5.20 15.28
C LYS A 47 -2.27 3.84 14.67
N THR A 48 -3.14 3.82 13.67
CA THR A 48 -3.48 2.63 12.90
C THR A 48 -2.93 2.71 11.48
N PHE A 49 -2.49 1.57 10.96
CA PHE A 49 -1.87 1.43 9.65
C PHE A 49 -2.61 0.37 8.86
N THR A 50 -2.72 0.57 7.54
CA THR A 50 -3.27 -0.42 6.61
C THR A 50 -2.33 -1.60 6.40
N ARG A 51 -1.03 -1.45 6.71
CA ARG A 51 0.01 -2.46 6.43
C ARG A 51 1.01 -2.66 7.57
N LYS A 52 1.47 -3.91 7.75
CA LYS A 52 2.52 -4.26 8.73
C LYS A 52 3.84 -3.54 8.50
N ASP A 53 4.28 -3.40 7.26
CA ASP A 53 5.57 -2.74 6.97
C ASP A 53 5.53 -1.22 7.26
N ALA A 54 4.36 -0.60 7.08
CA ALA A 54 4.15 0.79 7.49
C ALA A 54 4.21 0.94 9.01
N LEU A 55 3.59 0.02 9.76
CA LEU A 55 3.70 -0.04 11.22
C LEU A 55 5.15 -0.27 11.67
N LYS A 56 5.87 -1.24 11.09
CA LYS A 56 7.29 -1.49 11.42
C LYS A 56 8.15 -0.26 11.16
N ARG A 57 7.98 0.39 10.00
CA ARG A 57 8.71 1.62 9.68
C ARG A 57 8.38 2.74 10.66
N HIS A 58 7.12 2.83 11.09
CA HIS A 58 6.72 3.76 12.14
C HIS A 58 7.41 3.43 13.46
N GLN A 59 7.37 2.18 13.93
CA GLN A 59 8.03 1.75 15.18
C GLN A 59 9.54 2.02 15.17
N VAL A 60 10.22 1.80 14.04
CA VAL A 60 11.67 2.07 13.92
C VAL A 60 11.98 3.57 13.91
N ARG A 61 11.15 4.40 13.27
CA ARG A 61 11.36 5.86 13.18
C ARG A 61 10.76 6.62 14.36
N SER A 62 9.87 6.00 15.09
CA SER A 62 9.12 6.55 16.21
C SER A 62 9.18 5.56 17.35
N SER A 63 10.38 5.13 17.74
CA SER A 63 10.63 4.12 18.78
C SER A 63 10.13 4.48 20.18
N LEU A 64 9.64 5.72 20.35
CA LEU A 64 9.02 6.26 21.56
C LEU A 64 7.48 6.42 21.41
N CYS A 65 6.92 6.01 20.27
CA CYS A 65 5.73 5.15 20.26
C CYS A 65 6.26 3.70 20.40
#